data_AF-A6KB31-F1
#
_entry.id   AF-A6KB31-F1
#
_cell.length_a   1.000
_cell.length_b   1.000
_cell.length_c   1.000
_cell.angle_alpha   90.00
_cell.angle_beta   90.00
_cell.angle_gamma   90.00
#
_symmetry.space_group_name_H-M   'P 1'
#
loop_
_entity.id
_entity.type
_entity.pdbx_description
1 polymer ?
#
loop_
_entity_poly.entity_id
_entity_poly.type
_entity_poly.pdbx_seq_one_letter_code
_entity_poly.pdbx_strand_id
1 'polypeptide(L)'
;MEILTGDSITTCLSPLVHDLICNLGFELTEICDINSIVTQNGEVRWKAITDRVSYAELGHSLDYRQSVQRLGPVCEAIHLHISSLSRAQFETQYSPWYQWTTSPELFLEIYDALESSQSAAISLSVMKLASCLERALGDVFLLIGNECPFLLRDL
;
A
#
# COMPACT_ATOMS: atom_id res chain seq x y z
N MET A 1 -39.62 2.69 18.60
CA MET A 1 -38.21 2.29 18.47
C MET A 1 -37.65 3.18 17.39
N GLU A 2 -37.02 4.29 17.79
CA GLU A 2 -36.40 5.21 16.85
C GLU A 2 -35.19 4.50 16.25
N ILE A 3 -35.25 4.25 14.94
CA ILE A 3 -34.12 3.79 14.15
C ILE A 3 -33.23 5.04 14.04
N LEU A 4 -32.13 5.06 14.80
CA LEU A 4 -31.04 6.00 14.59
C LEU A 4 -30.49 5.74 13.18
N THR A 5 -31.05 6.44 12.20
CA THR A 5 -30.46 6.55 10.86
C THR A 5 -29.18 7.35 11.04
N GLY A 6 -28.06 6.63 11.27
CA GLY A 6 -26.74 7.23 11.23
C GLY A 6 -26.56 7.97 9.90
N ASP A 7 -25.95 9.16 9.97
CA ASP A 7 -25.71 10.01 8.81
C ASP A 7 -25.17 9.18 7.64
N SER A 8 -25.74 9.36 6.45
CA SER A 8 -25.27 8.64 5.28
C SER A 8 -23.83 9.04 5.00
N ILE A 9 -22.92 8.06 4.96
CA ILE A 9 -21.52 8.28 4.62
C ILE A 9 -21.49 8.88 3.22
N THR A 10 -21.11 10.15 3.10
CA THR A 10 -20.89 10.80 1.80
C THR A 10 -19.55 10.35 1.27
N THR A 11 -19.55 9.30 0.45
CA THR A 11 -18.37 8.78 -0.23
C THR A 11 -18.53 8.88 -1.75
N CYS A 12 -17.41 9.07 -2.45
CA CYS A 12 -17.36 8.97 -3.91
C CYS A 12 -17.19 7.52 -4.40
N LEU A 13 -17.01 6.57 -3.48
CA LEU A 13 -16.88 5.15 -3.80
C LEU A 13 -18.25 4.55 -4.12
N SER A 14 -18.29 3.62 -5.08
CA SER A 14 -19.48 2.80 -5.29
C SER A 14 -19.72 1.92 -4.06
N PRO A 15 -20.97 1.49 -3.79
CA PRO A 15 -21.29 0.69 -2.60
C PRO A 15 -20.42 -0.57 -2.46
N LEU A 16 -20.13 -1.25 -3.57
CA LEU A 16 -19.28 -2.44 -3.58
C LEU A 16 -17.84 -2.14 -3.23
N VAL A 17 -17.26 -1.07 -3.78
CA VAL A 17 -15.87 -0.68 -3.49
C VAL A 17 -15.74 -0.21 -2.05
N HIS A 18 -16.73 0.56 -1.56
CA HIS A 18 -16.79 0.95 -0.17
C HIS A 18 -16.85 -0.26 0.77
N ASP A 19 -17.69 -1.25 0.48
CA ASP A 19 -17.77 -2.48 1.28
C ASP A 19 -16.45 -3.26 1.30
N LEU A 20 -15.81 -3.43 0.14
CA LEU A 20 -14.52 -4.10 0.03
C LEU A 20 -13.45 -3.43 0.91
N ILE A 21 -13.33 -2.10 0.80
CA ILE A 21 -12.24 -1.37 1.46
C ILE A 21 -12.52 -1.13 2.94
N CYS A 22 -13.73 -0.72 3.29
CA CYS A 22 -14.04 -0.22 4.64
C CYS A 22 -14.61 -1.29 5.57
N ASN A 23 -15.11 -2.41 5.05
CA ASN A 23 -15.65 -3.49 5.87
C ASN A 23 -14.86 -4.78 5.69
N LEU A 24 -14.79 -5.27 4.45
CA LEU A 24 -14.29 -6.61 4.15
C LEU A 24 -12.80 -6.78 4.49
N GLY A 25 -11.97 -5.77 4.19
CA GLY A 25 -10.55 -5.76 4.53
C GLY A 25 -10.27 -5.76 6.04
N PHE A 26 -11.26 -5.49 6.89
CA PHE A 26 -11.13 -5.49 8.35
C PHE A 26 -11.85 -6.67 9.02
N GLU A 27 -12.44 -7.58 8.23
CA GLU A 27 -13.23 -8.70 8.78
C GLU A 27 -12.34 -9.77 9.43
N LEU A 28 -11.19 -10.06 8.83
CA LEU A 28 -10.21 -10.99 9.40
C LEU A 28 -9.31 -10.25 10.39
N THR A 29 -9.22 -10.76 11.62
CA THR A 29 -8.40 -10.20 12.71
C THR A 29 -7.14 -11.04 12.95
N GLU A 30 -6.61 -11.67 11.90
CA GLU A 30 -5.38 -12.47 11.97
C GLU A 30 -4.19 -11.57 12.31
N ILE A 31 -3.38 -11.96 13.29
CA ILE A 31 -2.13 -11.24 13.59
C ILE A 31 -1.05 -11.73 12.64
N CYS A 32 -0.66 -10.90 11.68
CA CYS A 32 0.45 -11.18 10.77
C CYS A 32 1.79 -10.74 11.37
N ASP A 33 2.77 -11.65 11.41
CA ASP A 33 4.15 -11.30 11.79
C ASP A 33 4.79 -10.46 10.67
N ILE A 34 5.18 -9.23 11.00
CA ILE A 34 5.86 -8.33 10.05
C ILE A 34 7.14 -8.96 9.49
N ASN A 35 7.85 -9.79 10.26
CA ASN A 35 9.06 -10.46 9.81
C ASN A 35 8.79 -11.55 8.76
N SER A 36 7.52 -11.89 8.50
CA SER A 36 7.12 -12.72 7.36
C SER A 36 6.84 -11.91 6.10
N ILE A 37 6.54 -10.61 6.23
CA ILE A 37 6.13 -9.70 5.13
C ILE A 37 7.30 -8.85 4.66
N VAL A 38 8.09 -8.29 5.58
CA VAL A 38 9.21 -7.39 5.28
C VAL A 38 10.49 -7.92 5.91
N THR A 39 11.62 -7.86 5.19
CA THR A 39 12.93 -8.24 5.73
C THR A 39 13.45 -7.15 6.68
N GLN A 40 14.50 -7.46 7.45
CA GLN A 40 15.16 -6.47 8.31
C GLN A 40 15.72 -5.26 7.51
N ASN A 41 15.95 -5.43 6.21
CA ASN A 41 16.44 -4.38 5.32
C ASN A 41 15.31 -3.58 4.64
N GLY A 42 14.04 -3.85 4.97
CA GLY A 42 12.90 -3.16 4.36
C GLY A 42 12.40 -3.77 3.05
N GLU A 43 12.91 -4.94 2.62
CA GLU A 43 12.46 -5.60 1.39
C GLU A 43 11.12 -6.28 1.59
N VAL A 44 10.20 -6.09 0.63
CA VAL A 44 8.93 -6.79 0.62
C VAL A 44 9.13 -8.24 0.16
N ARG A 45 8.72 -9.20 0.99
CA ARG A 45 8.63 -10.62 0.61
C ARG A 45 7.34 -10.83 -0.17
N TRP A 46 7.40 -10.65 -1.49
CA TRP A 46 6.24 -10.74 -2.38
C TRP A 46 5.39 -12.01 -2.18
N LYS A 47 6.01 -13.14 -1.85
CA LYS A 47 5.31 -14.39 -1.53
C LYS A 47 4.26 -14.24 -0.42
N ALA A 48 4.55 -13.45 0.61
CA ALA A 48 3.62 -13.20 1.71
C ALA A 48 2.36 -12.43 1.27
N ILE A 49 2.45 -11.65 0.18
CA ILE A 49 1.33 -10.93 -0.42
C ILE A 49 0.62 -11.84 -1.43
N THR A 50 1.35 -12.49 -2.34
CA THR A 50 0.77 -13.32 -3.39
C THR A 50 0.05 -14.55 -2.84
N ASP A 51 0.51 -15.13 -1.74
CA ASP A 51 -0.14 -16.29 -1.10
C ASP A 51 -1.52 -15.93 -0.50
N ARG A 52 -1.82 -14.63 -0.31
CA ARG A 52 -3.13 -14.12 0.16
C ARG A 52 -4.12 -13.91 -0.98
N VAL A 53 -3.64 -13.82 -2.21
CA VAL A 53 -4.48 -13.71 -3.40
C VAL A 53 -5.17 -15.05 -3.64
N SER A 54 -6.48 -15.00 -3.84
CA SER A 54 -7.33 -16.17 -4.00
C SER A 54 -8.00 -16.14 -5.37
N TYR A 55 -8.08 -17.31 -6.01
CA TYR A 55 -8.70 -17.49 -7.31
C TYR A 55 -9.99 -18.30 -7.14
N ALA A 56 -10.98 -18.06 -8.00
CA ALA A 56 -12.19 -18.86 -8.06
C ALA A 56 -11.84 -20.34 -8.33
N GLU A 57 -12.76 -21.26 -8.00
CA GLU A 57 -12.52 -22.72 -8.02
C GLU A 57 -11.96 -23.28 -9.35
N LEU A 58 -12.17 -22.58 -10.46
CA LEU A 58 -11.66 -22.95 -11.79
C LEU A 58 -10.38 -22.20 -12.21
N GLY A 59 -9.81 -21.36 -11.34
CA GLY A 59 -8.56 -20.59 -11.57
C GLY A 59 -8.67 -19.49 -12.63
N HIS A 60 -9.81 -19.35 -13.30
CA HIS A 60 -9.99 -18.44 -14.44
C HIS A 60 -10.27 -16.98 -14.03
N SER A 61 -10.61 -16.72 -12.76
CA SER A 61 -10.88 -15.38 -12.26
C SER A 61 -10.41 -15.21 -10.82
N LEU A 62 -10.07 -13.97 -10.47
CA LEU A 62 -9.72 -13.59 -9.11
C LEU A 62 -10.97 -13.63 -8.22
N ASP A 63 -10.86 -14.23 -7.05
CA ASP A 63 -11.82 -14.00 -5.97
C ASP A 63 -11.40 -12.72 -5.24
N TYR A 64 -11.88 -11.58 -5.72
CA TYR A 64 -11.59 -10.26 -5.13
C TYR A 64 -12.00 -10.20 -3.66
N ARG A 65 -13.10 -10.87 -3.31
CA ARG A 65 -13.68 -10.78 -1.97
C ARG A 65 -12.77 -11.50 -0.97
N GLN A 66 -12.47 -12.77 -1.25
CA GLN A 66 -11.55 -13.55 -0.42
C GLN A 66 -10.13 -12.97 -0.41
N SER A 67 -9.66 -12.43 -1.54
CA SER A 67 -8.34 -11.79 -1.62
C SER A 67 -8.25 -10.55 -0.73
N VAL A 68 -9.25 -9.66 -0.78
CA VAL A 68 -9.27 -8.45 0.06
C VAL A 68 -9.36 -8.81 1.54
N GLN A 69 -10.19 -9.78 1.93
CA GLN A 69 -10.25 -10.27 3.31
C GLN A 69 -8.88 -10.72 3.81
N ARG A 70 -8.16 -11.52 3.00
CA ARG A 70 -6.86 -12.10 3.38
C ARG A 70 -5.71 -11.10 3.33
N LEU A 71 -5.82 -10.05 2.51
CA LEU A 71 -4.82 -8.97 2.43
C LEU A 71 -4.98 -7.95 3.56
N GLY A 72 -6.18 -7.78 4.11
CA GLY A 72 -6.48 -6.90 5.23
C GLY A 72 -5.47 -6.95 6.38
N PRO A 73 -5.28 -8.12 7.02
CA PRO A 73 -4.28 -8.34 8.06
C PRO A 73 -2.84 -7.99 7.66
N VAL A 74 -2.47 -8.18 6.39
CA VAL A 74 -1.13 -7.85 5.87
C VAL A 74 -0.96 -6.33 5.79
N CYS A 75 -1.98 -5.63 5.26
CA CYS A 75 -1.99 -4.17 5.21
C CYS A 75 -1.94 -3.56 6.61
N GLU A 76 -2.70 -4.10 7.57
CA GLU A 76 -2.67 -3.66 8.97
C GLU A 76 -1.28 -3.86 9.59
N ALA A 77 -0.67 -5.04 9.43
CA ALA A 77 0.67 -5.30 9.96
C ALA A 77 1.74 -4.36 9.37
N ILE A 78 1.67 -4.07 8.06
CA ILE A 78 2.56 -3.09 7.41
C ILE A 78 2.31 -1.69 7.98
N HIS A 79 1.05 -1.27 8.10
CA HIS A 79 0.69 0.03 8.64
C HIS A 79 1.24 0.20 10.07
N LEU A 80 0.97 -0.77 10.96
CA LEU A 80 1.46 -0.76 12.33
C LEU A 80 3.00 -0.75 12.40
N HIS A 81 3.67 -1.51 11.53
CA HIS A 81 5.13 -1.50 11.45
C HIS A 81 5.66 -0.13 11.07
N ILE A 82 5.19 0.45 9.96
CA ILE A 82 5.65 1.76 9.48
C ILE A 82 5.38 2.83 10.54
N SER A 83 4.19 2.85 11.15
CA SER A 83 3.83 3.79 12.22
C SER A 83 4.62 3.59 13.52
N SER A 84 5.28 2.45 13.72
CA SER A 84 6.14 2.20 14.89
C SER A 84 7.56 2.73 14.73
N LEU A 85 7.98 3.04 13.50
CA LEU A 85 9.31 3.55 13.23
C LEU A 85 9.39 5.02 13.63
N SER A 86 10.57 5.49 14.02
CA SER A 86 10.85 6.92 13.98
C SER A 86 11.12 7.36 12.54
N ARG A 87 10.92 8.65 12.26
CA ARG A 87 11.29 9.25 10.96
C ARG A 87 12.71 8.88 10.51
N ALA A 88 13.69 8.92 11.42
CA ALA A 88 15.08 8.57 11.12
C ALA A 88 15.27 7.08 10.80
N GLN A 89 14.55 6.19 11.49
CA GLN A 89 14.57 4.75 11.19
C GLN A 89 13.92 4.47 9.83
N PHE A 90 12.76 5.08 9.56
CA PHE A 90 12.10 4.96 8.26
C PHE A 90 13.01 5.44 7.14
N GLU A 91 13.62 6.62 7.28
CA GLU A 91 14.54 7.18 6.28
C GLU A 91 15.75 6.25 6.05
N THR A 92 16.40 5.80 7.12
CA THR A 92 17.59 4.92 7.03
C THR A 92 17.25 3.59 6.36
N GLN A 93 16.11 2.99 6.69
CA GLN A 93 15.71 1.68 6.22
C GLN A 93 15.12 1.73 4.80
N TYR A 94 14.31 2.75 4.49
CA TYR A 94 13.52 2.77 3.27
C TYR A 94 14.06 3.65 2.14
N SER A 95 14.89 4.66 2.43
CA SER A 95 15.45 5.56 1.41
C SER A 95 16.06 4.85 0.19
N PRO A 96 16.87 3.79 0.35
CA PRO A 96 17.44 3.08 -0.79
C PRO A 96 16.40 2.55 -1.79
N TRP A 97 15.17 2.24 -1.34
CA TRP A 97 14.12 1.66 -2.18
C TRP A 97 13.36 2.66 -3.04
N TYR A 98 13.45 3.96 -2.74
CA TYR A 98 12.74 5.01 -3.48
C TYR A 98 13.64 6.09 -4.09
N GLN A 99 14.97 5.96 -3.98
CA GLN A 99 15.93 6.90 -4.58
C GLN A 99 15.78 7.03 -6.11
N TRP A 100 15.39 5.96 -6.80
CA TRP A 100 15.17 5.96 -8.26
C TRP A 100 14.04 6.89 -8.72
N THR A 101 13.19 7.36 -7.80
CA THR A 101 12.09 8.28 -8.12
C THR A 101 12.52 9.72 -8.38
N THR A 102 13.79 10.06 -8.11
CA THR A 102 14.33 11.44 -8.15
C THR A 102 13.65 12.42 -7.18
N SER A 103 12.83 11.92 -6.25
CA SER A 103 12.08 12.74 -5.28
C SER A 103 11.96 12.03 -3.92
N PRO A 104 13.08 11.63 -3.28
CA PRO A 104 13.06 10.89 -2.01
C PRO A 104 12.42 11.67 -0.86
N GLU A 105 12.53 12.99 -0.86
CA GLU A 105 11.99 13.85 0.21
C GLU A 105 10.46 13.76 0.30
N LEU A 106 9.80 13.48 -0.83
CA LEU A 106 8.36 13.29 -0.88
C LEU A 106 7.91 12.13 0.02
N PHE A 107 8.69 11.04 0.10
CA PHE A 107 8.35 9.89 0.92
C PHE A 107 8.40 10.23 2.41
N LEU A 108 9.32 11.10 2.83
CA LEU A 108 9.39 11.60 4.20
C LEU A 108 8.24 12.56 4.50
N GLU A 109 7.89 13.45 3.57
CA GLU A 109 6.71 14.32 3.71
C GLU A 109 5.41 13.52 3.89
N ILE A 110 5.26 12.43 3.11
CA ILE A 110 4.11 11.52 3.20
C ILE A 110 4.11 10.80 4.55
N TYR A 111 5.27 10.33 5.02
CA TYR A 111 5.41 9.72 6.33
C TYR A 111 4.95 10.68 7.44
N ASP A 112 5.44 11.93 7.43
CA ASP A 112 5.04 12.96 8.38
C ASP A 112 3.52 13.26 8.28
N ALA A 113 2.94 13.22 7.08
CA ALA A 113 1.50 13.39 6.87
C ALA A 113 0.66 12.24 7.44
N LEU A 114 1.16 11.00 7.40
CA LEU A 114 0.48 9.84 8.00
C LEU A 114 0.37 9.99 9.53
N GLU A 115 1.41 10.54 10.19
CA GLU A 115 1.37 10.83 11.63
C GLU A 115 0.37 11.93 11.98
N SER A 116 0.16 12.90 11.08
CA SER A 116 -0.70 14.08 11.35
C SER A 116 -2.19 13.76 11.53
N SER A 117 -2.66 12.58 11.11
CA SER A 117 -4.08 12.17 11.10
C SER A 117 -5.03 13.14 10.36
N GLN A 118 -4.50 14.07 9.55
CA GLN A 118 -5.30 15.01 8.78
C GLN A 118 -5.74 14.37 7.46
N SER A 119 -7.03 14.04 7.34
CA SER A 119 -7.60 13.34 6.17
C SER A 119 -7.25 13.98 4.82
N ALA A 120 -7.29 15.32 4.73
CA ALA A 120 -6.91 16.03 3.51
C ALA A 120 -5.42 15.89 3.19
N ALA A 121 -4.54 15.96 4.20
CA ALA A 121 -3.09 15.78 4.02
C ALA A 121 -2.76 14.35 3.58
N ILE A 122 -3.43 13.35 4.16
CA ILE A 122 -3.27 11.93 3.78
C ILE A 122 -3.70 11.73 2.32
N SER A 123 -4.88 12.25 1.95
CA SER A 123 -5.40 12.12 0.58
C SER A 123 -4.50 12.78 -0.47
N LEU A 124 -4.03 14.01 -0.19
CA LEU A 124 -3.06 14.70 -1.05
C LEU A 124 -1.72 13.95 -1.12
N SER A 125 -1.27 13.37 -0.02
CA SER A 125 -0.05 12.58 0.06
C SER A 125 -0.12 11.34 -0.83
N VAL A 126 -1.24 10.60 -0.79
CA VAL A 126 -1.47 9.44 -1.66
C VAL A 126 -1.46 9.86 -3.14
N MET A 127 -2.11 10.98 -3.48
CA MET A 127 -2.10 11.50 -4.85
C MET A 127 -0.70 11.91 -5.33
N LYS A 128 0.07 12.62 -4.49
CA LYS A 128 1.45 13.01 -4.82
C LYS A 128 2.33 11.77 -5.00
N LEU A 129 2.18 10.77 -4.12
CA LEU A 129 2.92 9.51 -4.21
C LEU A 129 2.63 8.78 -5.52
N ALA A 130 1.34 8.59 -5.85
CA ALA A 130 0.92 7.93 -7.08
C ALA A 130 1.49 8.64 -8.32
N SER A 131 1.35 9.97 -8.40
CA SER A 131 1.88 10.75 -9.52
C SER A 131 3.41 10.68 -9.62
N CYS A 132 4.12 10.67 -8.48
CA CYS A 132 5.57 10.52 -8.45
C CYS A 132 6.01 9.15 -8.97
N LEU A 133 5.36 8.08 -8.53
CA LEU A 133 5.64 6.72 -8.98
C LEU A 133 5.32 6.55 -10.47
N GLU A 134 4.17 7.03 -10.92
CA GLU A 134 3.77 7.00 -12.34
C GLU A 134 4.81 7.69 -13.23
N ARG A 135 5.25 8.90 -12.85
CA ARG A 135 6.28 9.63 -13.59
C ARG A 135 7.59 8.86 -13.62
N ALA A 136 8.07 8.42 -12.46
CA ALA A 136 9.35 7.73 -12.37
C ALA A 136 9.34 6.40 -13.14
N LEU A 137 8.24 5.64 -13.10
CA LEU A 137 8.06 4.41 -13.88
C LEU A 137 7.97 4.71 -15.38
N GLY A 138 7.31 5.80 -15.77
CA GLY A 138 7.28 6.29 -17.15
C GLY A 138 8.68 6.63 -17.66
N ASP A 139 9.47 7.34 -16.87
CA ASP A 139 10.86 7.67 -17.18
C ASP A 139 11.71 6.39 -17.35
N VAL A 140 11.55 5.41 -16.45
CA VAL A 140 12.20 4.08 -16.56
C VAL A 140 11.77 3.36 -17.84
N PHE A 141 10.48 3.37 -18.17
CA PHE A 141 9.97 2.74 -19.39
C PHE A 141 10.57 3.38 -20.66
N LEU A 142 10.73 4.71 -20.67
CA LEU A 142 11.38 5.43 -21.77
C LEU A 142 12.89 5.12 -21.90
N LEU A 143 13.51 4.59 -20.84
CA LEU A 143 14.89 4.11 -20.85
C LEU A 143 15.00 2.64 -21.29
N ILE A 144 13.90 1.93 -21.55
CA ILE A 144 13.95 0.57 -22.11
C ILE A 144 14.51 0.66 -23.55
N GLY A 145 15.77 0.21 -23.72
CA GLY A 145 16.51 0.25 -24.98
C GLY A 145 17.70 1.22 -25.01
N ASN A 146 17.86 2.10 -24.01
CA ASN A 146 19.03 2.96 -23.80
C ASN A 146 19.53 2.81 -22.37
N GLU A 147 20.81 2.47 -22.16
CA GLU A 147 21.49 2.29 -20.84
C GLU A 147 20.56 2.13 -19.60
N CYS A 148 19.70 1.11 -19.62
CA CYS A 148 18.80 0.81 -18.50
C CYS A 148 19.65 0.45 -17.26
N PRO A 149 19.47 1.14 -16.11
CA PRO A 149 20.15 0.83 -14.86
C PRO A 149 20.00 -0.65 -14.54
N PHE A 150 21.09 -1.31 -14.18
CA PHE A 150 21.17 -2.78 -14.06
C PHE A 150 20.05 -3.41 -13.23
N LEU A 151 19.54 -2.71 -12.21
CA LEU A 151 18.49 -3.19 -11.30
C LEU A 151 17.08 -3.23 -11.91
N LEU A 152 16.87 -2.67 -13.10
CA LEU A 152 15.55 -2.53 -13.75
C LEU A 152 15.41 -3.37 -15.03
N ARG A 153 16.43 -4.16 -15.39
CA ARG A 153 16.39 -4.99 -16.61
C ARG A 153 15.52 -6.25 -16.48
N ASP A 154 15.28 -6.71 -15.26
CA ASP A 154 14.63 -8.00 -14.99
C ASP A 154 13.18 -7.86 -14.44
N LEU A 155 12.60 -6.65 -14.49
CA LEU A 155 11.17 -6.40 -14.24
C LEU A 155 10.39 -6.51 -15.56
#